data_AF-A0AAN6XN10-F1
#
_entry.id   AF-A0AAN6XN10-F1
#
_cell.length_a   1.000
_cell.length_b   1.000
_cell.length_c   1.000
_cell.angle_alpha   90.00
_cell.angle_beta   90.00
_cell.angle_gamma   90.00
#
_symmetry.space_group_name_H-M   'P 1'
#
loop_
_entity.id
_entity.type
_entity.pdbx_description
1 polymer ?
#
loop_
_entity_poly.entity_id
_entity_poly.type
_entity_poly.pdbx_seq_one_letter_code
_entity_poly.pdbx_strand_id
1 'polypeptide(L)'
;MMQGEFESLKALNGVLPDFAPEPYAWGQFKSRPDTHFLLTQFREVGEQPPNPVKFTARLAELHKKSVSPTGKFGFHIQTFHAKLPQITDCWEDSWAVLYRNQLAQMIRLDDEKHGVWPEFRKLCTLVLDKVIPRLLEPLQSDGRSIKPCLVHGDLWDENTATDVDTGEPFVFDAGSFYGHNEYEIGNWRAARHRLSDKMYVRNYKRNFPMSEPEDEWDDRNLLYSLRYDLGTAILIPGCNQRQVVKENMTLLCERFFPEELRALQGDVPMPGLRDNASDDEEEEEEEEE
;
A
#
# COMPACT_ATOMS: atom_id res chain seq x y z
N MET A 1 -6.79 0.11 -19.19
CA MET A 1 -5.35 -0.16 -18.98
C MET A 1 -4.47 0.80 -19.79
N MET A 2 -4.33 0.63 -21.12
CA MET A 2 -3.41 1.48 -21.94
C MET A 2 -3.65 3.00 -21.80
N GLN A 3 -4.90 3.45 -21.77
CA GLN A 3 -5.21 4.87 -21.52
C GLN A 3 -4.75 5.34 -20.12
N GLY A 4 -4.92 4.49 -19.10
CA GLY A 4 -4.50 4.76 -17.74
C GLY A 4 -3.00 4.96 -17.63
N GLU A 5 -2.23 4.08 -18.27
CA GLU A 5 -0.77 4.18 -18.33
C GLU A 5 -0.31 5.40 -19.14
N PHE A 6 -0.92 5.68 -20.29
CA PHE A 6 -0.65 6.89 -21.08
C PHE A 6 -0.80 8.17 -20.27
N GLU A 7 -1.93 8.33 -19.56
CA GLU A 7 -2.17 9.52 -18.71
C GLU A 7 -1.26 9.55 -17.48
N SER A 8 -0.85 8.38 -16.96
CA SER A 8 0.13 8.28 -15.87
C SER A 8 1.50 8.79 -16.32
N LEU A 9 2.02 8.29 -17.46
CA LEU A 9 3.29 8.74 -18.04
C LEU A 9 3.27 10.23 -18.37
N LYS A 10 2.12 10.75 -18.84
CA LYS A 10 1.94 12.17 -19.13
C LYS A 10 1.97 13.01 -17.85
N ALA A 11 1.32 12.54 -16.78
CA ALA A 11 1.34 13.22 -15.48
C ALA A 11 2.75 13.24 -14.88
N LEU A 12 3.47 12.11 -14.92
CA LEU A 12 4.85 12.00 -14.42
C LEU A 12 5.78 12.96 -15.16
N ASN A 13 5.79 12.94 -16.50
CA ASN A 13 6.58 13.84 -17.32
C ASN A 13 6.18 15.32 -17.17
N GLY A 14 4.92 15.59 -16.84
CA GLY A 14 4.45 16.95 -16.54
C GLY A 14 5.03 17.53 -15.26
N VAL A 15 5.47 16.70 -14.30
CA VAL A 15 6.08 17.13 -13.04
C VAL A 15 7.60 17.11 -13.12
N LEU A 16 8.17 16.00 -13.58
CA LEU A 16 9.60 15.82 -13.80
C LEU A 16 9.79 15.29 -15.23
N PRO A 17 10.11 16.18 -16.18
CA PRO A 17 10.52 15.75 -17.52
C PRO A 17 11.67 14.75 -17.38
N ASP A 18 11.67 13.67 -18.16
CA ASP A 18 12.66 12.57 -18.12
C ASP A 18 12.53 11.55 -16.96
N PHE A 19 11.58 11.71 -16.03
CA PHE A 19 11.39 10.74 -14.96
C PHE A 19 10.77 9.42 -15.45
N ALA A 20 10.02 9.46 -16.56
CA ALA A 20 9.42 8.31 -17.22
C ALA A 20 9.49 8.48 -18.75
N PRO A 21 9.36 7.41 -19.56
CA PRO A 21 9.29 7.52 -21.02
C PRO A 21 8.19 8.50 -21.46
N GLU A 22 8.50 9.40 -22.41
CA GLU A 22 7.50 10.29 -22.99
C GLU A 22 6.40 9.48 -23.69
N PRO A 23 5.12 9.67 -23.37
CA PRO A 23 4.03 8.98 -24.07
C PRO A 23 3.63 9.74 -25.34
N TYR A 24 3.65 9.06 -26.48
CA TYR A 24 3.31 9.66 -27.78
C TYR A 24 1.86 9.42 -28.19
N ALA A 25 1.36 8.19 -28.03
CA ALA A 25 -0.01 7.86 -28.38
C ALA A 25 -0.49 6.58 -27.71
N TRP A 26 -1.79 6.41 -27.60
CA TRP A 26 -2.43 5.14 -27.28
C TRP A 26 -3.68 4.96 -28.14
N GLY A 27 -4.18 3.73 -28.26
CA GLY A 27 -5.42 3.49 -28.99
C GLY A 27 -5.81 2.02 -29.12
N GLN A 28 -6.92 1.80 -29.82
CA GLN A 28 -7.48 0.48 -30.14
C GLN A 28 -7.20 0.16 -31.61
N PHE A 29 -6.87 -1.10 -31.92
CA PHE A 29 -6.67 -1.54 -33.31
C PHE A 29 -8.02 -1.61 -34.04
N LYS A 30 -8.12 -0.99 -35.23
CA LYS A 30 -9.34 -1.03 -36.05
C LYS A 30 -9.74 -2.45 -36.47
N SER A 31 -8.76 -3.30 -36.80
CA SER A 31 -9.00 -4.68 -37.25
C SER A 31 -9.14 -5.68 -36.10
N ARG A 32 -8.78 -5.29 -34.87
CA ARG A 32 -8.81 -6.15 -33.68
C ARG A 32 -9.29 -5.33 -32.47
N PRO A 33 -10.62 -5.21 -32.27
CA PRO A 33 -11.17 -4.38 -31.20
C PRO A 33 -10.63 -4.72 -29.80
N ASP A 34 -10.33 -5.97 -29.49
CA ASP A 34 -9.81 -6.32 -28.16
C ASP A 34 -8.30 -6.02 -27.98
N THR A 35 -7.63 -5.56 -29.04
CA THR A 35 -6.21 -5.23 -29.01
C THR A 35 -6.00 -3.72 -28.92
N HIS A 36 -5.14 -3.30 -27.99
CA HIS A 36 -4.80 -1.91 -27.76
C HIS A 36 -3.29 -1.72 -27.90
N PHE A 37 -2.85 -0.48 -28.09
CA PHE A 37 -1.43 -0.11 -28.12
C PHE A 37 -1.16 1.10 -27.23
N LEU A 38 0.09 1.20 -26.82
CA LEU A 38 0.73 2.37 -26.24
C LEU A 38 2.05 2.58 -27.00
N LEU A 39 2.32 3.82 -27.40
CA LEU A 39 3.56 4.25 -28.05
C LEU A 39 4.24 5.25 -27.12
N THR A 40 5.46 4.94 -26.72
CA THR A 40 6.27 5.73 -25.80
C THR A 40 7.70 5.90 -26.33
N GLN A 41 8.44 6.82 -25.74
CA GLN A 41 9.86 6.98 -25.94
C GLN A 41 10.59 5.67 -25.64
N PHE A 42 11.45 5.23 -26.57
CA PHE A 42 12.38 4.16 -26.28
C PHE A 42 13.48 4.68 -25.36
N ARG A 43 13.75 3.94 -24.28
CA ARG A 43 14.86 4.21 -23.35
C ARG A 43 15.65 2.94 -23.15
N GLU A 44 16.97 3.03 -23.28
CA GLU A 44 17.84 1.87 -23.06
C GLU A 44 18.01 1.62 -21.56
N VAL A 45 17.57 0.45 -21.10
CA VAL A 45 17.60 0.03 -19.70
C VAL A 45 19.03 -0.40 -19.33
N GLY A 46 19.61 0.31 -18.36
CA GLY A 46 20.88 0.00 -17.74
C GLY A 46 20.72 -0.76 -16.42
N GLU A 47 21.36 -0.25 -15.35
CA GLU A 47 21.26 -0.86 -14.02
C GLU A 47 19.81 -0.83 -13.50
N GLN A 48 19.32 -1.99 -13.07
CA GLN A 48 17.97 -2.18 -12.56
C GLN A 48 18.03 -3.07 -11.30
N PRO A 49 17.57 -2.60 -10.12
CA PRO A 49 17.09 -1.25 -9.84
C PRO A 49 18.23 -0.21 -9.88
N PRO A 50 17.92 1.09 -10.09
CA PRO A 50 18.90 2.16 -10.10
C PRO A 50 19.50 2.45 -8.72
N ASN A 51 20.67 3.11 -8.69
CA ASN A 51 21.34 3.49 -7.45
C ASN A 51 20.38 4.11 -6.40
N PRO A 52 20.36 3.60 -5.14
CA PRO A 52 19.39 4.03 -4.14
C PRO A 52 19.42 5.53 -3.82
N VAL A 53 20.60 6.16 -3.82
CA VAL A 53 20.74 7.57 -3.46
C VAL A 53 20.14 8.45 -4.56
N LYS A 54 20.51 8.22 -5.82
CA LYS A 54 20.00 8.98 -6.96
C LYS A 54 18.50 8.76 -7.14
N PHE A 55 18.05 7.51 -7.12
CA PHE A 55 16.67 7.15 -7.41
C PHE A 55 15.71 7.75 -6.38
N THR A 56 15.99 7.58 -5.09
CA THR A 56 15.11 8.06 -4.03
C THR A 56 15.09 9.58 -3.90
N ALA A 57 16.17 10.26 -4.30
CA ALA A 57 16.18 11.72 -4.42
C ALA A 57 15.20 12.20 -5.51
N ARG A 58 15.24 11.60 -6.71
CA ARG A 58 14.31 11.92 -7.81
C ARG A 58 12.86 11.56 -7.47
N LEU A 59 12.63 10.41 -6.84
CA LEU A 59 11.28 10.02 -6.39
C LEU A 59 10.72 11.01 -5.36
N ALA A 60 11.52 11.40 -4.37
CA ALA A 60 11.11 12.41 -3.40
C ALA A 60 10.88 13.78 -4.06
N GLU A 61 11.68 14.13 -5.06
CA GLU A 61 11.49 15.35 -5.85
C GLU A 61 10.16 15.33 -6.62
N LEU A 62 9.79 14.21 -7.24
CA LEU A 62 8.49 14.03 -7.90
C LEU A 62 7.35 14.32 -6.91
N HIS A 63 7.36 13.64 -5.76
CA HIS A 63 6.32 13.80 -4.73
C HIS A 63 6.24 15.23 -4.21
N LYS A 64 7.39 15.89 -4.02
CA LYS A 64 7.45 17.29 -3.57
C LYS A 64 6.95 18.27 -4.62
N LYS A 65 7.25 18.07 -5.90
CA LYS A 65 6.91 19.00 -6.99
C LYS A 65 5.51 18.78 -7.55
N SER A 66 4.97 17.57 -7.49
CA SER A 66 3.65 17.26 -8.05
C SER A 66 2.54 18.08 -7.37
N VAL A 67 1.57 18.61 -8.10
CA VAL A 67 0.43 19.32 -7.51
C VAL A 67 -0.85 18.68 -8.02
N SER A 68 -1.69 18.18 -7.10
CA SER A 68 -3.00 17.67 -7.49
C SER A 68 -3.81 18.79 -8.15
N PRO A 69 -4.40 18.57 -9.34
CA PRO A 69 -5.14 19.61 -10.07
C PRO A 69 -6.39 20.08 -9.33
N THR A 70 -6.86 19.32 -8.35
CA THR A 70 -8.03 19.64 -7.52
C THR A 70 -7.66 19.92 -6.06
N GLY A 71 -6.40 19.74 -5.68
CA GLY A 71 -5.98 19.72 -4.28
C GLY A 71 -6.43 18.47 -3.49
N LYS A 72 -7.07 17.49 -4.16
CA LYS A 72 -7.62 16.26 -3.55
C LYS A 72 -6.83 15.02 -3.96
N PHE A 73 -7.08 13.89 -3.29
CA PHE A 73 -6.57 12.57 -3.67
C PHE A 73 -7.39 11.97 -4.80
N GLY A 74 -6.76 11.14 -5.64
CA GLY A 74 -7.37 10.50 -6.80
C GLY A 74 -6.74 10.93 -8.12
N PHE A 75 -7.47 10.78 -9.22
CA PHE A 75 -7.01 10.99 -10.59
C PHE A 75 -8.20 11.26 -11.51
N HIS A 76 -7.96 11.80 -12.70
CA HIS A 76 -9.04 12.13 -13.64
C HIS A 76 -9.60 10.91 -14.37
N ILE A 77 -8.90 9.78 -14.35
CA ILE A 77 -9.33 8.52 -14.96
C ILE A 77 -8.91 7.32 -14.12
N GLN A 78 -9.48 6.15 -14.43
CA GLN A 78 -9.10 4.89 -13.82
C GLN A 78 -7.72 4.44 -14.33
N THR A 79 -6.78 4.24 -13.42
CA THR A 79 -5.50 3.60 -13.69
C THR A 79 -5.49 2.14 -13.21
N PHE A 80 -4.39 1.44 -13.48
CA PHE A 80 -4.29 -0.01 -13.27
C PHE A 80 -2.99 -0.35 -12.57
N HIS A 81 -3.05 -1.30 -11.63
CA HIS A 81 -1.87 -1.96 -11.06
C HIS A 81 -1.71 -3.27 -11.83
N ALA A 82 -0.73 -3.34 -12.73
CA ALA A 82 -0.70 -4.31 -13.82
C ALA A 82 -2.07 -4.38 -14.55
N LYS A 83 -2.79 -5.51 -14.43
CA LYS A 83 -4.13 -5.70 -15.03
C LYS A 83 -5.29 -5.46 -14.07
N LEU A 84 -5.04 -5.05 -12.83
CA LEU A 84 -6.07 -4.82 -11.82
C LEU A 84 -6.53 -3.36 -11.84
N PRO A 85 -7.83 -3.08 -12.02
CA PRO A 85 -8.33 -1.71 -12.00
C PRO A 85 -8.18 -1.09 -10.62
N GLN A 86 -7.73 0.17 -10.56
CA GLN A 86 -7.58 0.93 -9.33
C GLN A 86 -8.71 1.97 -9.21
N ILE A 87 -9.41 2.05 -8.07
CA ILE A 87 -10.30 3.20 -7.80
C ILE A 87 -9.44 4.47 -7.72
N THR A 88 -9.51 5.27 -8.79
CA THR A 88 -8.66 6.45 -9.00
C THR A 88 -9.41 7.54 -9.76
N ASP A 89 -10.42 7.21 -10.57
CA ASP A 89 -11.35 8.11 -11.27
C ASP A 89 -12.34 8.83 -10.33
N CYS A 90 -11.80 9.46 -9.30
CA CYS A 90 -12.53 10.20 -8.30
C CYS A 90 -11.64 11.29 -7.70
N TRP A 91 -12.23 12.17 -6.90
CA TRP A 91 -11.52 13.17 -6.12
C TRP A 91 -12.03 13.16 -4.68
N GLU A 92 -11.15 12.78 -3.76
CA GLU A 92 -11.47 12.56 -2.35
C GLU A 92 -10.59 13.45 -1.45
N ASP A 93 -11.20 14.08 -0.44
CA ASP A 93 -10.49 14.95 0.49
C ASP A 93 -9.73 14.13 1.56
N SER A 94 -10.26 12.97 1.95
CA SER A 94 -9.67 12.09 2.96
C SER A 94 -8.88 10.93 2.35
N TRP A 95 -7.58 10.90 2.62
CA TRP A 95 -6.73 9.78 2.23
C TRP A 95 -7.19 8.46 2.85
N ALA A 96 -7.66 8.48 4.10
CA ALA A 96 -8.18 7.31 4.78
C ALA A 96 -9.38 6.70 4.02
N VAL A 97 -10.28 7.55 3.52
CA VAL A 97 -11.45 7.13 2.74
C VAL A 97 -11.03 6.53 1.39
N LEU A 98 -10.17 7.22 0.62
CA LEU A 98 -9.72 6.71 -0.67
C LEU A 98 -8.98 5.38 -0.52
N TYR A 99 -8.02 5.30 0.42
CA TYR A 99 -7.25 4.08 0.65
C TYR A 99 -8.13 2.91 1.11
N ARG A 100 -9.10 3.16 2.00
CA ARG A 100 -10.08 2.15 2.43
C ARG A 100 -10.84 1.59 1.23
N ASN A 101 -11.31 2.45 0.33
CA ASN A 101 -12.05 2.03 -0.86
C ASN A 101 -11.17 1.22 -1.81
N GLN A 102 -9.92 1.65 -2.02
CA GLN A 102 -8.94 0.91 -2.84
C GLN A 102 -8.61 -0.47 -2.25
N LEU A 103 -8.38 -0.58 -0.94
CA LEU A 103 -8.11 -1.87 -0.30
C LEU A 103 -9.35 -2.78 -0.32
N ALA A 104 -10.54 -2.23 -0.08
CA ALA A 104 -11.79 -2.99 -0.16
C ALA A 104 -12.04 -3.56 -1.57
N GLN A 105 -11.71 -2.81 -2.62
CA GLN A 105 -11.75 -3.30 -3.99
C GLN A 105 -10.81 -4.48 -4.21
N MET A 106 -9.58 -4.41 -3.70
CA MET A 106 -8.60 -5.50 -3.82
C MET A 106 -9.06 -6.77 -3.11
N ILE A 107 -9.66 -6.63 -1.92
CA ILE A 107 -10.23 -7.78 -1.20
C ILE A 107 -11.38 -8.41 -2.00
N ARG A 108 -12.25 -7.59 -2.61
CA ARG A 108 -13.32 -8.10 -3.48
C ARG A 108 -12.75 -8.86 -4.70
N LEU A 109 -11.72 -8.32 -5.34
CA LEU A 109 -11.06 -8.98 -6.48
C LEU A 109 -10.38 -10.31 -6.05
N ASP A 110 -9.82 -10.38 -4.84
CA ASP A 110 -9.29 -11.61 -4.24
C ASP A 110 -10.40 -12.64 -4.02
N ASP A 111 -11.53 -12.23 -3.43
CA ASP A 111 -12.71 -13.10 -3.22
C ASP A 111 -13.25 -13.62 -4.56
N GLU A 112 -13.34 -12.78 -5.60
CA GLU A 112 -13.77 -13.18 -6.96
C GLU A 112 -12.79 -14.18 -7.60
N LYS A 113 -11.49 -14.06 -7.32
CA LYS A 113 -10.44 -14.89 -7.92
C LYS A 113 -10.28 -16.24 -7.23
N HIS A 114 -10.30 -16.26 -5.90
CA HIS A 114 -9.90 -17.40 -5.07
C HIS A 114 -11.02 -17.95 -4.19
N GLY A 115 -12.17 -17.29 -4.16
CA GLY A 115 -13.25 -17.58 -3.23
C GLY A 115 -13.02 -16.97 -1.85
N VAL A 116 -14.15 -16.79 -1.15
CA VAL A 116 -14.19 -16.19 0.19
C VAL A 116 -13.44 -17.08 1.18
N TRP A 117 -12.54 -16.46 1.94
CA TRP A 117 -11.89 -17.09 3.10
C TRP A 117 -12.46 -16.46 4.39
N PRO A 118 -13.34 -17.16 5.14
CA PRO A 118 -14.10 -16.56 6.24
C PRO A 118 -13.25 -15.91 7.34
N GLU A 119 -12.16 -16.55 7.77
CA GLU A 119 -11.27 -16.02 8.81
C GLU A 119 -10.53 -14.77 8.32
N PHE A 120 -10.10 -14.79 7.05
CA PHE A 120 -9.48 -13.64 6.41
C PHE A 120 -10.46 -12.47 6.23
N ARG A 121 -11.71 -12.76 5.89
CA ARG A 121 -12.76 -11.75 5.70
C ARG A 121 -13.09 -10.99 6.99
N LYS A 122 -13.06 -11.67 8.14
CA LYS A 122 -13.19 -11.04 9.47
C LYS A 122 -12.07 -10.04 9.73
N LEU A 123 -10.82 -10.42 9.48
CA LEU A 123 -9.66 -9.54 9.60
C LEU A 123 -9.75 -8.36 8.65
N CYS A 124 -10.13 -8.60 7.39
CA CYS A 124 -10.36 -7.55 6.40
C CYS A 124 -11.34 -6.50 6.91
N THR A 125 -12.46 -6.92 7.51
CA THR A 125 -13.46 -6.00 8.06
C THR A 125 -12.88 -5.18 9.22
N LEU A 126 -12.16 -5.81 10.17
CA LEU A 126 -11.52 -5.09 11.26
C LEU A 126 -10.48 -4.07 10.75
N VAL A 127 -9.70 -4.43 9.73
CA VAL A 127 -8.72 -3.53 9.12
C VAL A 127 -9.41 -2.35 8.43
N LEU A 128 -10.42 -2.61 7.59
CA LEU A 128 -11.12 -1.57 6.83
C LEU A 128 -11.90 -0.60 7.72
N ASP A 129 -12.51 -1.09 8.80
CA ASP A 129 -13.44 -0.31 9.62
C ASP A 129 -12.79 0.28 10.88
N LYS A 130 -11.64 -0.23 11.32
CA LYS A 130 -10.97 0.22 12.55
C LYS A 130 -9.51 0.62 12.34
N VAL A 131 -8.68 -0.26 11.77
CA VAL A 131 -7.24 0.01 11.59
C VAL A 131 -7.00 1.19 10.66
N ILE A 132 -7.65 1.22 9.50
CA ILE A 132 -7.46 2.31 8.52
C ILE A 132 -7.84 3.67 9.12
N PRO A 133 -9.05 3.87 9.69
CA PRO A 133 -9.38 5.13 10.37
C PRO A 133 -8.35 5.51 11.43
N ARG A 134 -8.03 4.59 12.35
CA ARG A 134 -7.09 4.86 13.45
C ARG A 134 -5.70 5.27 12.95
N LEU A 135 -5.22 4.67 11.87
CA LEU A 135 -3.84 4.87 11.42
C LEU A 135 -3.71 6.01 10.41
N LEU A 136 -4.75 6.29 9.61
CA LEU A 136 -4.68 7.24 8.51
C LEU A 136 -5.40 8.56 8.75
N GLU A 137 -6.45 8.61 9.57
CA GLU A 137 -7.10 9.88 9.93
C GLU A 137 -6.17 10.85 10.68
N PRO A 138 -5.28 10.38 11.59
CA PRO A 138 -4.29 11.25 12.23
C PRO A 138 -3.40 12.04 11.26
N LEU A 139 -3.21 11.58 10.02
CA LEU A 139 -2.44 12.31 9.01
C LEU A 139 -3.07 13.65 8.61
N GLN A 140 -4.38 13.81 8.84
CA GLN A 140 -5.19 14.96 8.43
C GLN A 140 -6.02 15.55 9.60
N SER A 141 -5.75 15.16 10.85
CA SER A 141 -6.42 15.65 12.06
C SER A 141 -5.48 16.44 12.97
N ASP A 142 -6.05 17.14 13.95
CA ASP A 142 -5.27 17.86 14.99
C ASP A 142 -4.27 18.88 14.40
N GLY A 143 -4.68 19.57 13.34
CA GLY A 143 -3.86 20.57 12.62
C GLY A 143 -2.83 19.96 11.66
N ARG A 144 -2.75 18.63 11.55
CA ARG A 144 -1.90 17.95 10.56
C ARG A 144 -2.57 17.93 9.20
N SER A 145 -1.73 17.86 8.17
CA SER A 145 -2.19 17.69 6.81
C SER A 145 -1.13 16.94 6.01
N ILE A 146 -1.59 16.15 5.07
CA ILE A 146 -0.75 15.51 4.05
C ILE A 146 -1.12 16.06 2.68
N LYS A 147 -0.11 16.21 1.84
CA LYS A 147 -0.27 16.67 0.46
C LYS A 147 -0.59 15.46 -0.44
N PRO A 148 -1.61 15.55 -1.32
CA PRO A 148 -1.77 14.59 -2.41
C PRO A 148 -0.58 14.67 -3.36
N CYS A 149 0.28 13.66 -3.32
CA CYS A 149 1.48 13.53 -4.14
C CYS A 149 1.19 12.60 -5.33
N LEU A 150 1.68 12.94 -6.52
CA LEU A 150 1.58 12.05 -7.67
C LEU A 150 2.49 10.83 -7.41
N VAL A 151 1.89 9.68 -7.14
CA VAL A 151 2.61 8.41 -6.97
C VAL A 151 2.70 7.67 -8.30
N HIS A 152 3.71 6.84 -8.47
CA HIS A 152 3.84 5.92 -9.59
C HIS A 152 2.72 4.87 -9.59
N GLY A 153 2.37 4.34 -8.41
CA GLY A 153 1.23 3.45 -8.19
C GLY A 153 1.54 1.95 -8.32
N ASP A 154 2.67 1.61 -8.96
CA ASP A 154 3.21 0.25 -9.07
C ASP A 154 4.75 0.25 -9.02
N LEU A 155 5.33 0.89 -8.01
CA LEU A 155 6.78 1.11 -7.95
C LEU A 155 7.51 -0.03 -7.24
N TRP A 156 8.15 -0.90 -8.03
CA TRP A 156 9.02 -1.99 -7.55
C TRP A 156 10.27 -2.08 -8.43
N ASP A 157 11.22 -2.96 -8.10
CA ASP A 157 12.53 -2.93 -8.76
C ASP A 157 12.49 -3.14 -10.27
N GLU A 158 11.57 -3.96 -10.80
CA GLU A 158 11.46 -4.18 -12.24
C GLU A 158 10.76 -3.04 -13.01
N ASN A 159 10.16 -2.07 -12.31
CA ASN A 159 9.57 -0.85 -12.89
C ASN A 159 10.49 0.38 -12.72
N THR A 160 11.77 0.14 -12.39
CA THR A 160 12.78 1.18 -12.17
C THR A 160 14.06 0.80 -12.88
N ALA A 161 14.75 1.76 -13.51
CA ALA A 161 16.05 1.52 -14.12
C ALA A 161 16.90 2.79 -14.18
N THR A 162 18.19 2.63 -14.43
CA THR A 162 19.07 3.70 -14.90
C THR A 162 18.99 3.75 -16.41
N ASP A 163 18.81 4.92 -16.98
CA ASP A 163 18.89 5.11 -18.43
C ASP A 163 20.36 5.14 -18.88
N VAL A 164 20.70 4.35 -19.90
CA VAL A 164 22.09 4.19 -20.35
C VAL A 164 22.66 5.51 -20.90
N ASP A 165 21.87 6.29 -21.61
CA ASP A 165 22.34 7.51 -22.29
C ASP A 165 22.60 8.65 -21.31
N THR A 166 21.73 8.79 -20.30
CA THR A 166 21.77 9.90 -19.33
C THR A 166 22.44 9.53 -18.00
N GLY A 167 22.48 8.25 -17.64
CA GLY A 167 22.90 7.79 -16.32
C GLY A 167 21.94 8.15 -15.19
N GLU A 168 20.72 8.56 -15.53
CA GLU A 168 19.69 9.00 -14.60
C GLU A 168 18.63 7.92 -14.33
N PRO A 169 18.15 7.79 -13.07
CA PRO A 169 17.04 6.89 -12.75
C PRO A 169 15.72 7.30 -13.41
N PHE A 170 15.00 6.33 -13.94
CA PHE A 170 13.65 6.50 -14.48
C PHE A 170 12.74 5.34 -14.11
N VAL A 171 11.44 5.57 -14.28
CA VAL A 171 10.37 4.61 -13.99
C VAL A 171 9.52 4.33 -15.22
N PHE A 172 8.83 3.21 -15.24
CA PHE A 172 7.93 2.80 -16.33
C PHE A 172 6.84 1.86 -15.80
N ASP A 173 5.85 1.55 -16.63
CA ASP A 173 4.66 0.75 -16.27
C ASP A 173 3.83 1.39 -15.15
N ALA A 174 3.55 2.69 -15.30
CA ALA A 174 2.92 3.52 -14.28
C ALA A 174 1.39 3.33 -14.20
N GLY A 175 0.90 3.24 -12.96
CA GLY A 175 -0.52 3.24 -12.60
C GLY A 175 -0.83 4.41 -11.67
N SER A 176 -0.54 5.63 -12.10
CA SER A 176 -0.43 6.80 -11.22
C SER A 176 -1.76 7.31 -10.70
N PHE A 177 -1.68 7.99 -9.56
CA PHE A 177 -2.76 8.81 -8.99
C PHE A 177 -2.17 9.75 -7.93
N TYR A 178 -2.94 10.71 -7.44
CA TYR A 178 -2.55 11.54 -6.30
C TYR A 178 -2.90 10.83 -4.98
N GLY A 179 -1.89 10.41 -4.23
CA GLY A 179 -2.00 9.66 -2.97
C GLY A 179 -1.12 10.23 -1.85
N HIS A 180 -1.10 9.57 -0.70
CA HIS A 180 -0.08 9.83 0.32
C HIS A 180 1.28 9.31 -0.18
N ASN A 181 2.35 10.08 -0.07
CA ASN A 181 3.68 9.73 -0.58
C ASN A 181 4.27 8.44 0.04
N GLU A 182 3.90 8.09 1.28
CA GLU A 182 4.36 6.86 1.93
C GLU A 182 3.72 5.58 1.36
N TYR A 183 2.57 5.70 0.68
CA TYR A 183 1.89 4.58 0.03
C TYR A 183 2.82 3.81 -0.92
N GLU A 184 3.61 4.55 -1.70
CA GLU A 184 4.56 4.00 -2.67
C GLU A 184 5.61 3.09 -2.01
N ILE A 185 6.03 3.43 -0.79
CA ILE A 185 7.07 2.71 -0.04
C ILE A 185 6.51 1.40 0.55
N GLY A 186 5.19 1.27 0.68
CA GLY A 186 4.53 0.02 1.09
C GLY A 186 4.91 -1.16 0.20
N ASN A 187 5.07 -0.95 -1.12
CA ASN A 187 5.46 -2.01 -2.04
C ASN A 187 6.90 -2.52 -1.78
N TRP A 188 7.76 -1.67 -1.22
CA TRP A 188 9.16 -2.02 -0.95
C TRP A 188 9.31 -2.88 0.31
N ARG A 189 8.24 -3.12 1.08
CA ARG A 189 8.32 -4.01 2.27
C ARG A 189 8.53 -5.47 1.91
N ALA A 190 8.04 -5.92 0.77
CA ALA A 190 8.08 -7.33 0.44
C ALA A 190 9.53 -7.75 0.11
N ALA A 191 10.05 -8.71 0.86
CA ALA A 191 11.43 -9.22 0.72
C ALA A 191 11.74 -9.82 -0.67
N ARG A 192 10.70 -10.11 -1.47
CA ARG A 192 10.84 -10.54 -2.87
C ARG A 192 11.35 -9.44 -3.80
N HIS A 193 11.23 -8.18 -3.40
CA HIS A 193 11.66 -7.02 -4.19
C HIS A 193 13.03 -6.54 -3.77
N ARG A 194 13.88 -6.16 -4.73
CA ARG A 194 15.21 -5.62 -4.43
C ARG A 194 15.18 -4.23 -3.81
N LEU A 195 14.08 -3.48 -4.03
CA LEU A 195 13.84 -2.20 -3.32
C LEU A 195 13.58 -2.36 -1.81
N SER A 196 13.44 -3.60 -1.31
CA SER A 196 13.35 -3.87 0.14
C SER A 196 14.67 -3.67 0.90
N ASP A 197 15.78 -3.46 0.19
CA ASP A 197 17.03 -3.05 0.82
C ASP A 197 16.81 -1.73 1.59
N LYS A 198 17.21 -1.73 2.87
CA LYS A 198 17.05 -0.60 3.80
C LYS A 198 17.65 0.70 3.27
N MET A 199 18.61 0.64 2.35
CA MET A 199 19.21 1.80 1.71
C MET A 199 18.20 2.61 0.88
N TYR A 200 17.22 1.98 0.23
CA TYR A 200 16.18 2.72 -0.50
C TYR A 200 15.29 3.50 0.46
N VAL A 201 14.71 2.80 1.45
CA VAL A 201 13.84 3.44 2.46
C VAL A 201 14.58 4.54 3.22
N ARG A 202 15.83 4.28 3.64
CA ARG A 202 16.65 5.26 4.37
C ARG A 202 16.94 6.51 3.55
N ASN A 203 17.26 6.37 2.27
CA ASN A 203 17.54 7.54 1.42
C ASN A 203 16.25 8.28 1.02
N TYR A 204 15.13 7.58 0.84
CA TYR A 204 13.85 8.25 0.63
C TYR A 204 13.46 9.10 1.86
N LYS A 205 13.55 8.57 3.08
CA LYS A 205 13.30 9.32 4.34
C LYS A 205 14.21 10.53 4.54
N ARG A 206 15.45 10.48 4.03
CA ARG A 206 16.36 11.64 4.04
C ARG A 206 15.90 12.76 3.11
N ASN A 207 15.23 12.40 2.03
CA ASN A 207 14.76 13.35 1.03
C ASN A 207 13.32 13.80 1.28
N PHE A 208 12.44 12.98 1.85
CA PHE A 208 11.06 13.35 2.19
C PHE A 208 10.78 12.99 3.66
N PRO A 209 10.47 13.98 4.53
CA PRO A 209 10.19 13.73 5.95
C PRO A 209 9.04 12.72 6.15
N MET A 210 9.11 11.96 7.24
CA MET A 210 8.01 11.06 7.61
C MET A 210 6.79 11.90 8.00
N SER A 211 5.59 11.41 7.68
CA SER A 211 4.36 12.08 8.10
C SER A 211 4.13 11.82 9.59
N GLU A 212 3.64 12.83 10.31
CA GLU A 212 3.27 12.70 11.72
C GLU A 212 1.96 11.89 11.88
N PRO A 213 1.86 10.94 12.85
CA PRO A 213 2.87 10.57 13.85
C PRO A 213 4.02 9.76 13.25
N GLU A 214 5.28 10.19 13.45
CA GLU A 214 6.44 9.53 12.85
C GLU A 214 6.67 8.09 13.36
N ASP A 215 6.29 7.81 14.61
CA ASP A 215 6.43 6.49 15.25
C ASP A 215 5.47 5.42 14.68
N GLU A 216 4.44 5.85 13.96
CA GLU A 216 3.48 5.00 13.24
C GLU A 216 3.83 4.84 11.75
N TRP A 217 4.98 5.36 11.30
CA TRP A 217 5.42 5.25 9.89
C TRP A 217 5.51 3.79 9.43
N ASP A 218 6.08 2.89 10.25
CA ASP A 218 6.26 1.49 9.85
C ASP A 218 4.91 0.77 9.73
N ASP A 219 3.97 1.07 10.63
CA ASP A 219 2.62 0.52 10.59
C ASP A 219 1.87 0.98 9.35
N ARG A 220 1.98 2.27 8.98
CA ARG A 220 1.38 2.78 7.73
C ARG A 220 1.95 2.07 6.52
N ASN A 221 3.26 1.83 6.49
CA ASN A 221 3.90 1.10 5.41
C ASN A 221 3.44 -0.37 5.36
N LEU A 222 3.28 -1.03 6.52
CA LEU A 222 2.72 -2.38 6.60
C LEU A 222 1.27 -2.42 6.09
N LEU A 223 0.47 -1.42 6.47
CA LEU A 223 -0.90 -1.26 5.98
C LEU A 223 -0.92 -1.06 4.46
N TYR A 224 -0.03 -0.22 3.92
CA TYR A 224 0.07 0.04 2.47
C TYR A 224 0.55 -1.19 1.68
N SER A 225 1.41 -2.04 2.26
CA SER A 225 1.88 -3.27 1.59
C SER A 225 0.74 -4.24 1.30
N LEU A 226 -0.30 -4.28 2.14
CA LEU A 226 -1.44 -5.20 1.98
C LEU A 226 -2.06 -5.14 0.59
N ARG A 227 -2.16 -3.93 0.01
CA ARG A 227 -2.73 -3.73 -1.32
C ARG A 227 -1.88 -4.39 -2.41
N TYR A 228 -0.57 -4.21 -2.33
CA TYR A 228 0.40 -4.77 -3.29
C TYR A 228 0.51 -6.29 -3.16
N ASP A 229 0.51 -6.79 -1.92
CA ASP A 229 0.56 -8.22 -1.63
C ASP A 229 -0.73 -8.93 -2.06
N LEU A 230 -1.90 -8.29 -1.89
CA LEU A 230 -3.16 -8.76 -2.50
C LEU A 230 -3.10 -8.75 -4.03
N GLY A 231 -2.53 -7.71 -4.64
CA GLY A 231 -2.29 -7.68 -6.08
C GLY A 231 -1.48 -8.88 -6.55
N THR A 232 -0.38 -9.18 -5.86
CA THR A 232 0.44 -10.36 -6.14
C THR A 232 -0.36 -11.67 -5.95
N ALA A 233 -1.16 -11.78 -4.89
CA ALA A 233 -2.02 -12.94 -4.63
C ALA A 233 -3.01 -13.20 -5.77
N ILE A 234 -3.60 -12.14 -6.34
CA ILE A 234 -4.57 -12.25 -7.44
C ILE A 234 -3.87 -12.60 -8.76
N LEU A 235 -2.70 -12.01 -9.00
CA LEU A 235 -2.02 -12.04 -10.30
C LEU A 235 -1.12 -13.26 -10.51
N ILE A 236 -0.52 -13.78 -9.44
CA ILE A 236 0.49 -14.85 -9.50
C ILE A 236 -0.09 -16.16 -8.96
N PRO A 237 -0.44 -17.13 -9.84
CA PRO A 237 -1.00 -18.40 -9.41
C PRO A 237 -0.04 -19.19 -8.50
N GLY A 238 -0.58 -19.76 -7.43
CA GLY A 238 0.17 -20.64 -6.52
C GLY A 238 1.12 -19.93 -5.55
N CYS A 239 1.17 -18.59 -5.52
CA CYS A 239 1.93 -17.88 -4.50
C CYS A 239 1.25 -17.97 -3.12
N ASN A 240 2.01 -17.71 -2.05
CA ASN A 240 1.54 -17.74 -0.66
C ASN A 240 1.03 -16.38 -0.14
N GLN A 241 0.79 -15.40 -1.01
CA GLN A 241 0.58 -14.02 -0.57
C GLN A 241 -0.72 -13.79 0.21
N ARG A 242 -1.79 -14.56 0.00
CA ARG A 242 -3.00 -14.47 0.86
C ARG A 242 -2.67 -14.73 2.33
N GLN A 243 -1.76 -15.68 2.61
CA GLN A 243 -1.33 -15.99 3.97
C GLN A 243 -0.47 -14.85 4.54
N VAL A 244 0.44 -14.27 3.75
CA VAL A 244 1.25 -13.10 4.15
C VAL A 244 0.36 -11.89 4.47
N VAL A 245 -0.64 -11.60 3.62
CA VAL A 245 -1.60 -10.53 3.86
C VAL A 245 -2.37 -10.79 5.16
N LYS A 246 -2.84 -12.02 5.39
CA LYS A 246 -3.52 -12.39 6.63
C LYS A 246 -2.65 -12.13 7.86
N GLU A 247 -1.39 -12.57 7.84
CA GLU A 247 -0.45 -12.37 8.95
C GLU A 247 -0.19 -10.89 9.22
N ASN A 248 0.04 -10.09 8.16
CA ASN A 248 0.24 -8.65 8.28
C ASN A 248 -1.02 -7.93 8.80
N MET A 249 -2.22 -8.35 8.38
CA MET A 249 -3.48 -7.86 8.95
C MET A 249 -3.61 -8.23 10.44
N THR A 250 -3.23 -9.45 10.83
CA THR A 250 -3.23 -9.87 12.23
C THR A 250 -2.29 -9.01 13.07
N LEU A 251 -1.07 -8.72 12.61
CA LEU A 251 -0.13 -7.85 13.30
C LEU A 251 -0.69 -6.44 13.53
N LEU A 252 -1.31 -5.85 12.50
CA LEU A 252 -1.96 -4.54 12.63
C LEU A 252 -3.14 -4.57 13.61
N CYS A 253 -3.99 -5.58 13.52
CA CYS A 253 -5.11 -5.75 14.44
C CYS A 253 -4.64 -5.97 15.88
N GLU A 254 -3.60 -6.78 16.10
CA GLU A 254 -3.04 -7.03 17.43
C GLU A 254 -2.45 -5.75 18.04
N ARG A 255 -1.79 -4.92 17.23
CA ARG A 255 -1.19 -3.66 17.70
C ARG A 255 -2.24 -2.63 18.11
N PHE A 256 -3.32 -2.48 17.34
CA PHE A 256 -4.25 -1.36 17.52
C PHE A 256 -5.60 -1.76 18.14
N PHE A 257 -6.02 -3.02 18.00
CA PHE A 257 -7.32 -3.55 18.42
C PHE A 257 -7.21 -5.00 18.95
N PRO A 258 -6.35 -5.27 19.96
CA PRO A 258 -6.09 -6.62 20.44
C PRO A 258 -7.35 -7.29 21.03
N GLU A 259 -8.24 -6.54 21.67
CA GLU A 259 -9.47 -7.09 22.25
C GLU A 259 -10.45 -7.55 21.17
N GLU A 260 -10.63 -6.74 20.13
CA GLU A 260 -11.46 -7.11 18.99
C GLU A 260 -10.88 -8.29 18.23
N LEU A 261 -9.54 -8.38 18.10
CA LEU A 261 -8.88 -9.52 17.51
C LEU A 261 -9.12 -10.81 18.32
N ARG A 262 -8.98 -10.76 19.65
CA ARG A 262 -9.27 -11.89 20.55
C ARG A 262 -10.72 -12.35 20.42
N ALA A 263 -11.66 -11.40 20.42
CA ALA A 263 -13.08 -11.69 20.22
C ALA A 263 -13.37 -12.33 18.85
N LEU A 264 -12.67 -11.90 17.79
CA LEU A 264 -12.81 -12.50 16.44
C LEU A 264 -12.25 -13.93 16.35
N GLN A 265 -11.22 -14.24 17.14
CA GLN A 265 -10.56 -15.55 17.21
C GLN A 265 -11.28 -16.54 18.13
N GLY A 266 -12.25 -16.07 18.93
CA GLY A 266 -13.00 -16.91 19.87
C GLY A 266 -12.35 -17.04 21.25
N ASP A 267 -11.31 -16.24 21.53
CA ASP A 267 -10.68 -16.15 22.84
C ASP A 267 -11.34 -15.04 23.65
N VAL A 268 -12.37 -15.39 24.42
CA VAL A 268 -12.84 -14.54 25.53
C VAL A 268 -12.86 -15.38 26.80
N PRO A 269 -11.99 -15.12 27.80
CA PRO A 269 -12.33 -15.40 29.18
C PRO A 269 -13.43 -14.42 29.58
N MET A 270 -14.59 -14.94 30.02
CA MET A 270 -15.69 -14.14 30.56
C MET A 270 -15.22 -13.19 31.66
N PRO A 271 -15.69 -11.92 31.72
CA PRO A 271 -15.41 -11.07 32.87
C PRO A 271 -16.25 -11.49 34.08
N GLY A 272 -15.58 -12.10 35.06
CA GLY A 272 -15.87 -12.01 36.49
C GLY A 272 -17.08 -12.77 37.04
N LEU A 273 -16.81 -13.67 37.99
CA LEU A 273 -17.63 -13.81 39.21
C LEU A 273 -16.80 -14.40 40.35
N ARG A 274 -16.43 -13.48 41.25
CA ARG A 274 -16.14 -13.60 42.69
C ARG A 274 -14.85 -14.29 43.14
N ASP A 275 -13.93 -13.42 43.59
CA ASP A 275 -13.29 -13.59 44.89
C ASP A 275 -14.32 -14.06 45.92
N ASN A 276 -14.19 -15.29 46.37
CA ASN A 276 -14.57 -15.69 47.71
C ASN A 276 -13.29 -16.21 48.36
N ALA A 277 -12.60 -15.31 49.05
CA ALA A 277 -11.93 -15.70 50.27
C ALA A 277 -13.01 -16.25 51.21
N SER A 278 -12.92 -17.54 51.53
CA SER A 278 -13.49 -18.09 52.74
C SER A 278 -12.41 -18.94 53.38
N ASP A 279 -12.00 -18.47 54.55
CA ASP A 279 -11.30 -19.23 55.57
C ASP A 279 -11.89 -20.63 55.68
N ASP A 280 -11.04 -21.64 55.68
CA ASP A 280 -11.28 -22.87 56.41
C ASP A 280 -9.98 -23.22 57.13
N GLU A 281 -10.07 -23.09 58.46
CA GLU A 281 -9.04 -23.35 59.45
C GLU A 281 -8.66 -24.83 59.44
N GLU A 282 -7.38 -25.07 59.69
CA GLU A 282 -6.79 -26.39 59.92
C GLU A 282 -7.36 -27.01 61.21
N GLU A 283 -8.05 -28.14 61.13
CA GLU A 283 -8.27 -29.04 62.27
C GLU A 283 -7.14 -30.09 62.28
N GLU A 284 -6.21 -29.95 63.22
CA GLU A 284 -5.30 -31.00 63.66
C GLU A 284 -6.07 -31.99 64.56
N GLU A 285 -6.21 -33.25 64.12
CA GLU A 285 -6.54 -34.38 64.98
C GLU A 285 -5.25 -35.13 65.34
N GLU A 286 -4.79 -35.01 66.59
CA GLU A 286 -3.97 -36.02 67.27
C GLU A 286 -4.47 -36.19 68.71
N GLU A 287 -5.05 -37.35 69.03
CA GLU A 287 -4.91 -37.96 70.36
C GLU A 287 -5.15 -39.49 70.28
N GLU A 288 -4.31 -40.22 71.03
CA GLU A 288 -4.32 -41.65 71.40
C GLU A 288 -3.62 -42.67 70.45
N GLU A 289 -2.29 -42.83 70.59
CA GLU A 289 -1.62 -43.84 71.46
C GLU A 289 -0.08 -43.65 71.53
#